data_AF-A0A9D6F4Q5-F1
#
_entry.id   AF-A0A9D6F4Q5-F1
#
_cell.length_a   1.000
_cell.length_b   1.000
_cell.length_c   1.000
_cell.angle_alpha   90.00
_cell.angle_beta   90.00
_cell.angle_gamma   90.00
#
_symmetry.space_group_name_H-M   'P 1'
#
loop_
_entity.id
_entity.type
_entity.pdbx_description
1 polymer ?
#
loop_
_entity_poly.entity_id
_entity_poly.type
_entity_poly.pdbx_seq_one_letter_code
_entity_poly.pdbx_strand_id
1 'polypeptide(L)'
;MSTTNVTDLWPDDIHADVLSPAMVLHAQVEALAKKSGGILRVDVRTDMNQEKIELSLDLIAPAVNDYRITLLKVWHDPDMVYPATVKSRGLLPAQARREEMPQIPLMAYPPHESSMPDERTAETQEEFIKVISDILRSGWVRSLIQSLIARSNEALAEKSKARTGNGAHPPDKSHN
;
A
#
# COMPACT_ATOMS: atom_id res chain seq x y z
N MET A 1 55.63 8.94 23.16
CA MET A 1 54.26 8.79 23.68
C MET A 1 53.45 8.16 22.56
N SER A 2 53.08 6.89 22.69
CA SER A 2 52.29 6.19 21.67
C SER A 2 50.81 6.45 21.94
N THR A 3 50.15 7.18 21.06
CA THR A 3 48.69 7.38 21.11
C THR A 3 48.01 6.12 20.60
N THR A 4 47.34 5.40 21.49
CA THR A 4 46.47 4.28 21.12
C THR A 4 45.27 4.84 20.35
N ASN A 5 45.21 4.59 19.04
CA ASN A 5 44.09 4.99 18.22
C ASN A 5 42.94 3.99 18.49
N VAL A 6 41.87 4.44 19.13
CA VAL A 6 40.68 3.61 19.38
C VAL A 6 39.99 3.38 18.04
N THR A 7 39.85 2.12 17.63
CA THR A 7 39.15 1.74 16.40
C THR A 7 37.66 2.05 16.53
N ASP A 8 37.12 2.74 15.52
CA ASP A 8 35.68 2.90 15.39
C ASP A 8 35.03 1.54 15.03
N LEU A 9 34.00 1.17 15.78
CA LEU A 9 33.27 -0.10 15.63
C LEU A 9 31.81 0.12 15.23
N TRP A 10 31.40 1.38 15.04
CA TRP A 10 30.06 1.69 14.56
C TRP A 10 29.95 1.34 13.07
N PRO A 11 28.80 0.83 12.63
CA PRO A 11 28.60 0.52 11.23
C PRO A 11 28.41 1.82 10.41
N ASP A 12 28.91 1.80 9.18
CA ASP A 12 28.97 2.98 8.29
C ASP A 12 27.58 3.46 7.79
N ASP A 13 26.53 2.66 7.99
CA ASP A 13 25.16 2.92 7.55
C ASP A 13 24.32 3.71 8.57
N ILE A 14 24.94 4.14 9.69
CA ILE A 14 24.29 5.06 10.64
C ILE A 14 24.30 6.47 10.04
N HIS A 15 23.10 6.97 9.74
CA HIS A 15 22.90 8.29 9.14
C HIS A 15 21.97 9.16 9.99
N ALA A 16 22.13 10.48 9.93
CA ALA A 16 21.34 11.44 10.72
C ALA A 16 19.99 11.79 10.06
N ASP A 17 19.83 11.53 8.77
CA ASP A 17 18.69 11.90 7.93
C ASP A 17 17.72 10.73 7.65
N VAL A 18 17.67 9.76 8.58
CA VAL A 18 16.77 8.60 8.51
C VAL A 18 15.30 9.04 8.61
N LEU A 19 14.51 8.65 7.62
CA LEU A 19 13.08 8.85 7.52
C LEU A 19 12.32 7.71 8.21
N SER A 20 11.19 8.04 8.83
CA SER A 20 10.31 7.02 9.40
C SER A 20 9.54 6.25 8.30
N PRO A 21 9.05 5.03 8.60
CA PRO A 21 8.18 4.29 7.68
C PRO A 21 6.98 5.11 7.19
N ALA A 22 6.36 5.92 8.06
CA ALA A 22 5.25 6.79 7.68
C ALA A 22 5.64 7.83 6.64
N MET A 23 6.79 8.50 6.81
CA MET A 23 7.28 9.51 5.86
C MET A 23 7.57 8.89 4.48
N VAL A 24 8.21 7.72 4.46
CA VAL A 24 8.48 6.98 3.22
C VAL A 24 7.18 6.61 2.50
N LEU A 25 6.15 6.15 3.23
CA LEU A 25 4.84 5.82 2.67
C LEU A 25 4.09 7.06 2.15
N HIS A 26 4.12 8.17 2.89
CA HIS A 26 3.51 9.43 2.45
C HIS A 26 4.11 9.96 1.16
N ALA A 27 5.42 9.86 0.96
CA ALA A 27 6.06 10.23 -0.31
C ALA A 27 5.51 9.45 -1.51
N GLN A 28 5.01 8.22 -1.31
CA GLN A 28 4.42 7.42 -2.39
C GLN A 28 2.99 7.84 -2.75
N VAL A 29 2.27 8.50 -1.82
CA VAL A 29 0.89 8.96 -2.05
C VAL A 29 0.83 9.93 -3.22
N GLU A 30 1.67 10.95 -3.20
CA GLU A 30 1.73 11.97 -4.24
C GLU A 30 2.18 11.39 -5.58
N ALA A 31 3.14 10.46 -5.54
CA ALA A 31 3.69 9.82 -6.72
C ALA A 31 2.62 9.04 -7.50
N LEU A 32 1.72 8.30 -6.83
CA LEU A 32 0.67 7.57 -7.53
C LEU A 32 -0.46 8.49 -8.04
N ALA A 33 -0.84 9.51 -7.26
CA ALA A 33 -1.85 10.47 -7.70
C ALA A 33 -1.44 11.12 -9.04
N LYS A 34 -0.17 11.54 -9.16
CA LYS A 34 0.40 12.08 -10.40
C LYS A 34 0.38 11.05 -11.55
N LYS A 35 0.80 9.80 -11.28
CA LYS A 35 0.86 8.74 -12.32
C LYS A 35 -0.52 8.32 -12.82
N SER A 36 -1.54 8.38 -11.97
CA SER A 36 -2.91 7.99 -12.30
C SER A 36 -3.75 9.14 -12.89
N GLY A 37 -3.19 10.35 -13.00
CA GLY A 37 -3.94 11.53 -13.41
C GLY A 37 -5.07 11.90 -12.44
N GLY A 38 -4.93 11.54 -11.16
CA GLY A 38 -5.95 11.79 -10.13
C GLY A 38 -7.12 10.81 -10.13
N ILE A 39 -7.11 9.78 -10.98
CA ILE A 39 -8.17 8.75 -11.03
C ILE A 39 -8.17 7.92 -9.74
N LEU A 40 -6.97 7.59 -9.23
CA LEU A 40 -6.80 6.86 -7.99
C LEU A 40 -6.21 7.80 -6.92
N ARG A 41 -6.61 7.57 -5.67
CA ARG A 41 -6.03 8.19 -4.48
C ARG A 41 -5.34 7.12 -3.64
N VAL A 42 -4.26 7.50 -2.97
CA VAL A 42 -3.65 6.68 -1.93
C VAL A 42 -3.80 7.41 -0.61
N ASP A 43 -3.91 6.65 0.47
CA ASP A 43 -4.02 7.17 1.82
C ASP A 43 -3.14 6.34 2.76
N VAL A 44 -2.53 6.99 3.75
CA VAL A 44 -1.76 6.31 4.80
C VAL A 44 -2.56 6.44 6.08
N ARG A 45 -3.13 5.31 6.53
CA ARG A 45 -3.81 5.25 7.83
C ARG A 45 -2.83 4.80 8.89
N THR A 46 -2.86 5.46 10.03
CA THR A 46 -2.10 5.06 11.22
C THR A 46 -3.10 4.61 12.27
N ASP A 47 -2.89 3.42 12.80
CA ASP A 47 -3.56 2.89 13.98
C ASP A 47 -2.50 2.68 15.06
N MET A 48 -2.78 3.08 16.29
CA MET A 48 -1.83 2.99 17.38
C MET A 48 -2.51 2.34 18.57
N ASN A 49 -1.91 1.27 19.07
CA ASN A 49 -2.27 0.69 20.35
C ASN A 49 -1.04 0.69 21.27
N GLN A 50 -1.19 0.10 22.46
CA GLN A 50 -0.11 0.10 23.47
C GLN A 50 1.10 -0.76 23.09
N GLU A 51 0.94 -1.67 22.13
CA GLU A 51 1.97 -2.67 21.77
C GLU A 51 2.67 -2.34 20.44
N LYS A 52 2.00 -1.63 19.53
CA LYS A 52 2.53 -1.34 18.19
C LYS A 52 1.84 -0.16 17.52
N ILE A 53 2.58 0.46 16.61
CA ILE A 53 2.06 1.37 15.59
C ILE A 53 1.84 0.55 14.32
N GLU A 54 0.63 0.58 13.76
CA GLU A 54 0.28 -0.03 12.48
C GLU A 54 0.00 1.05 11.44
N LEU A 55 0.73 1.02 10.32
CA LEU A 55 0.51 1.86 9.15
C LEU A 55 -0.12 1.02 8.04
N SER A 56 -1.14 1.56 7.38
CA SER A 56 -1.79 0.91 6.22
C SER A 56 -1.72 1.85 5.01
N LEU A 57 -1.16 1.36 3.90
CA LEU A 57 -1.17 2.07 2.62
C LEU A 57 -2.38 1.60 1.81
N ASP A 58 -3.40 2.44 1.71
CA ASP A 58 -4.66 2.11 1.04
C ASP A 58 -4.76 2.76 -0.33
N LEU A 59 -5.18 1.96 -1.32
CA LEU A 59 -5.56 2.42 -2.65
C LEU A 59 -7.07 2.64 -2.70
N ILE A 60 -7.47 3.81 -3.20
CA ILE A 60 -8.86 4.27 -3.23
C ILE A 60 -9.23 4.67 -4.67
N ALA A 61 -10.39 4.20 -5.13
CA ALA A 61 -10.97 4.54 -6.43
C ALA A 61 -12.30 5.31 -6.25
N PRO A 62 -12.27 6.67 -6.18
CA PRO A 62 -13.46 7.47 -5.87
C PRO A 62 -14.61 7.29 -6.87
N ALA A 63 -14.27 7.12 -8.16
CA ALA A 63 -15.27 6.93 -9.21
C ALA A 63 -16.09 5.64 -9.04
N VAL A 64 -15.55 4.64 -8.33
CA VAL A 64 -16.14 3.31 -8.10
C VAL A 64 -16.67 3.22 -6.67
N ASN A 65 -17.53 4.16 -6.28
CA ASN A 65 -18.15 4.24 -4.95
C ASN A 65 -17.11 4.23 -3.81
N ASP A 66 -16.03 5.00 -3.96
CA ASP A 66 -14.94 5.08 -2.98
C ASP A 66 -14.35 3.72 -2.60
N TYR A 67 -14.32 2.77 -3.55
CA TYR A 67 -13.75 1.44 -3.33
C TYR A 67 -12.32 1.56 -2.78
N ARG A 68 -12.06 0.89 -1.65
CA ARG A 68 -10.80 0.94 -0.91
C ARG A 68 -10.21 -0.47 -0.78
N ILE A 69 -8.91 -0.58 -0.98
CA ILE A 69 -8.14 -1.81 -0.76
C ILE A 69 -6.76 -1.49 -0.17
N THR A 70 -6.35 -2.24 0.86
CA THR A 70 -5.03 -2.09 1.47
C THR A 70 -3.97 -2.80 0.63
N LEU A 71 -2.95 -2.05 0.18
CA LEU A 71 -1.82 -2.58 -0.59
C LEU A 71 -0.81 -3.29 0.30
N LEU A 72 -0.52 -2.68 1.45
CA LEU A 72 0.40 -3.22 2.45
C LEU A 72 0.06 -2.66 3.82
N LYS A 73 0.49 -3.41 4.84
CA LYS A 73 0.53 -2.97 6.23
C LYS A 73 1.97 -2.95 6.70
N VAL A 74 2.28 -2.04 7.61
CA VAL A 74 3.57 -1.94 8.28
C VAL A 74 3.30 -1.87 9.76
N TRP A 75 4.11 -2.51 10.58
CA TRP A 75 4.09 -2.26 12.02
C TRP A 75 5.48 -2.19 12.61
N HIS A 76 5.61 -1.40 13.66
CA HIS A 76 6.81 -1.24 14.46
C HIS A 76 6.42 -0.91 15.91
N ASP A 77 7.39 -0.95 16.80
CA ASP A 77 7.20 -0.59 18.21
C ASP A 77 6.93 0.93 18.36
N PRO A 78 6.11 1.38 19.33
CA PRO A 78 5.81 2.81 19.50
C PRO A 78 7.04 3.70 19.76
N ASP A 79 8.06 3.18 20.45
CA ASP A 79 9.27 3.90 20.81
C ASP A 79 10.42 3.66 19.81
N MET A 80 10.29 2.65 18.94
CA MET A 80 11.28 2.31 17.91
C MET A 80 10.65 2.17 16.52
N VAL A 81 10.93 3.13 15.63
CA VAL A 81 10.42 3.14 14.23
C VAL A 81 11.03 2.06 13.33
N TYR A 82 12.20 1.54 13.71
CA TYR A 82 12.85 0.39 13.11
C TYR A 82 13.28 -0.60 14.21
N PRO A 83 13.21 -1.92 13.96
CA PRO A 83 12.79 -2.56 12.72
C PRO A 83 11.30 -2.38 12.41
N ALA A 84 10.97 -2.37 11.12
CA ALA A 84 9.61 -2.27 10.63
C ALA A 84 9.23 -3.54 9.86
N THR A 85 8.17 -4.22 10.27
CA THR A 85 7.66 -5.41 9.57
C THR A 85 6.58 -5.00 8.59
N VAL A 86 6.73 -5.42 7.33
CA VAL A 86 5.83 -5.13 6.23
C VAL A 86 5.10 -6.39 5.80
N LYS A 87 3.78 -6.30 5.67
CA LYS A 87 2.92 -7.35 5.14
C LYS A 87 2.24 -6.93 3.86
N SER A 88 2.31 -7.76 2.82
CA SER A 88 1.60 -7.50 1.57
C SER A 88 1.41 -8.76 0.73
N ARG A 89 0.26 -8.84 0.05
CA ARG A 89 0.03 -9.81 -1.04
C ARG A 89 1.02 -9.67 -2.19
N GLY A 90 1.67 -8.51 -2.33
CA GLY A 90 2.73 -8.27 -3.30
C GLY A 90 3.99 -9.11 -3.05
N LEU A 91 4.21 -9.57 -1.81
CA LEU A 91 5.36 -10.39 -1.42
C LEU A 91 5.16 -11.89 -1.72
N LEU A 92 3.90 -12.32 -1.87
CA LEU A 92 3.58 -13.72 -2.17
C LEU A 92 4.09 -14.14 -3.56
N PRO A 93 4.66 -15.36 -3.69
CA PRO A 93 4.98 -15.94 -4.99
C PRO A 93 3.71 -16.10 -5.84
N ALA A 94 3.86 -16.07 -7.16
CA ALA A 94 2.71 -16.05 -8.08
C ALA A 94 1.77 -17.25 -7.92
N GLN A 95 2.30 -18.41 -7.56
CA GLN A 95 1.58 -19.66 -7.33
C GLN A 95 0.66 -19.54 -6.11
N ALA A 96 1.18 -19.07 -4.97
CA ALA A 96 0.43 -18.88 -3.73
C ALA A 96 -0.68 -17.81 -3.83
N ARG A 97 -0.66 -16.96 -4.87
CA ARG A 97 -1.73 -15.97 -5.11
C ARG A 97 -2.96 -16.53 -5.82
N ARG A 98 -2.85 -17.68 -6.50
CA ARG A 98 -3.94 -18.32 -7.25
C ARG A 98 -4.66 -19.40 -6.46
N GLU A 99 -4.00 -19.93 -5.44
CA GLU A 99 -4.58 -20.92 -4.54
C GLU A 99 -5.50 -20.18 -3.57
N GLU A 100 -6.80 -20.13 -3.89
CA GLU A 100 -7.83 -20.06 -2.85
C GLU A 100 -7.48 -21.17 -1.86
N MET A 101 -7.15 -20.80 -0.61
CA MET A 101 -6.68 -21.74 0.41
C MET A 101 -7.46 -23.05 0.30
N PRO A 102 -6.81 -24.21 0.02
CA PRO A 102 -7.49 -25.47 0.24
C PRO A 102 -8.01 -25.43 1.69
N GLN A 103 -9.28 -25.77 1.89
CA GLN A 103 -9.89 -25.91 3.21
C GLN A 103 -9.21 -27.10 3.92
N ILE A 104 -7.97 -26.92 4.33
CA ILE A 104 -7.26 -27.89 5.14
C ILE A 104 -7.94 -27.84 6.51
N PRO A 105 -8.43 -28.97 7.05
CA PRO A 105 -9.04 -29.01 8.38
C PRO A 105 -8.09 -28.38 9.40
N LEU A 106 -8.62 -27.45 10.21
CA LEU A 106 -7.89 -26.60 11.17
C LEU A 106 -7.04 -27.34 12.24
N MET A 107 -6.96 -28.67 12.20
CA MET A 107 -6.41 -29.51 13.28
C MET A 107 -4.98 -30.02 13.06
N ALA A 108 -4.28 -29.65 11.97
CA ALA A 108 -2.98 -30.25 11.64
C ALA A 108 -1.83 -29.26 11.33
N TYR A 109 -1.94 -27.98 11.71
CA TYR A 109 -0.80 -27.09 11.62
C TYR A 109 0.01 -27.12 12.93
N PRO A 110 1.21 -27.72 12.95
CA PRO A 110 2.14 -27.46 14.04
C PRO A 110 2.40 -25.94 14.13
N PRO A 111 2.59 -25.38 15.33
CA PRO A 111 2.95 -23.99 15.52
C PRO A 111 4.43 -23.81 15.12
N HIS A 112 4.72 -23.92 13.83
CA HIS A 112 6.00 -23.47 13.32
C HIS A 112 5.89 -22.00 13.00
N GLU A 113 6.76 -21.23 13.64
CA GLU A 113 7.17 -19.84 13.39
C GLU A 113 7.70 -19.64 11.96
N SER A 114 7.02 -20.21 10.97
CA SER A 114 7.30 -19.96 9.56
C SER A 114 6.82 -18.54 9.28
N SER A 115 7.76 -17.61 9.22
CA SER A 115 7.55 -16.27 8.65
C SER A 115 6.62 -16.42 7.46
N MET A 116 5.41 -15.88 7.58
CA MET A 116 4.46 -16.02 6.50
C MET A 116 5.10 -15.40 5.25
N PRO A 117 5.02 -16.05 4.07
CA PRO A 117 5.73 -15.58 2.87
C PRO A 117 5.26 -14.20 2.39
N ASP A 118 4.22 -13.64 3.00
CA ASP A 118 3.72 -12.30 2.77
C ASP A 118 4.28 -11.24 3.74
N GLU A 119 5.24 -11.58 4.60
CA GLU A 119 5.85 -10.68 5.58
C GLU A 119 7.37 -10.54 5.38
N ARG A 120 7.89 -9.33 5.55
CA ARG A 120 9.32 -9.02 5.56
C ARG A 120 9.63 -7.95 6.61
N THR A 121 10.65 -8.18 7.42
CA THR A 121 11.19 -7.17 8.35
C THR A 121 12.32 -6.40 7.70
N ALA A 122 12.36 -5.10 7.94
CA ALA A 122 13.41 -4.20 7.49
C ALA A 122 14.03 -3.52 8.72
N GLU A 123 15.33 -3.70 8.91
CA GLU A 123 16.08 -3.18 10.06
C GLU A 123 16.47 -1.70 9.86
N THR A 124 16.52 -1.23 8.60
CA THR A 124 16.92 0.13 8.23
C THR A 124 15.95 0.78 7.24
N GLN A 125 16.11 2.08 7.02
CA GLN A 125 15.38 2.82 6.00
C GLN A 125 15.62 2.24 4.60
N GLU A 126 16.85 1.92 4.26
CA GLU A 126 17.27 1.45 2.94
C GLU A 126 16.61 0.09 2.63
N GLU A 127 16.61 -0.80 3.62
CA GLU A 127 15.89 -2.07 3.54
C GLU A 127 14.38 -1.85 3.40
N PHE A 128 13.81 -0.94 4.17
CA PHE A 128 12.38 -0.63 4.11
C PHE A 128 11.98 -0.11 2.73
N ILE A 129 12.72 0.86 2.19
CA ILE A 129 12.50 1.40 0.83
C ILE A 129 12.58 0.28 -0.21
N LYS A 130 13.54 -0.64 -0.08
CA LYS A 130 13.67 -1.80 -0.96
C LYS A 130 12.44 -2.71 -0.90
N VAL A 131 11.97 -3.04 0.30
CA VAL A 131 10.76 -3.85 0.50
C VAL A 131 9.52 -3.18 -0.11
N ILE A 132 9.32 -1.88 0.15
CA ILE A 132 8.20 -1.11 -0.42
C ILE A 132 8.30 -1.06 -1.95
N SER A 133 9.49 -0.84 -2.50
CA SER A 133 9.73 -0.84 -3.95
C SER A 133 9.37 -2.19 -4.59
N ASP A 134 9.79 -3.31 -3.98
CA ASP A 134 9.45 -4.65 -4.45
C ASP A 134 7.93 -4.87 -4.50
N ILE A 135 7.23 -4.47 -3.43
CA ILE A 135 5.76 -4.60 -3.33
C ILE A 135 5.06 -3.75 -4.39
N LEU A 136 5.38 -2.46 -4.48
CA LEU A 136 4.71 -1.53 -5.40
C LEU A 136 4.98 -1.85 -6.87
N ARG A 137 6.12 -2.49 -7.18
CA ARG A 137 6.46 -2.96 -8.53
C ARG A 137 5.94 -4.38 -8.83
N SER A 138 5.39 -5.08 -7.84
CA SER A 138 4.88 -6.43 -8.01
C SER A 138 3.79 -6.51 -9.07
N GLY A 139 3.71 -7.66 -9.77
CA GLY A 139 2.66 -7.89 -10.77
C GLY A 139 1.25 -7.77 -10.20
N TRP A 140 1.05 -8.12 -8.93
CA TRP A 140 -0.24 -7.99 -8.26
C TRP A 140 -0.67 -6.52 -8.11
N VAL A 141 0.18 -5.65 -7.55
CA VAL A 141 -0.13 -4.21 -7.40
C VAL A 141 -0.39 -3.56 -8.76
N ARG A 142 0.44 -3.88 -9.76
CA ARG A 142 0.27 -3.35 -11.12
C ARG A 142 -1.07 -3.71 -11.74
N SER A 143 -1.44 -4.99 -11.69
CA SER A 143 -2.73 -5.45 -12.21
C SER A 143 -3.89 -4.79 -11.47
N LEU A 144 -3.80 -4.71 -10.14
CA LEU A 144 -4.83 -4.05 -9.32
C LEU A 144 -5.04 -2.57 -9.72
N ILE A 145 -3.95 -1.81 -9.85
CA ILE A 145 -4.00 -0.40 -10.27
C ILE A 145 -4.64 -0.28 -11.66
N GLN A 146 -4.21 -1.08 -12.63
CA GLN A 146 -4.76 -1.04 -13.99
C GLN A 146 -6.25 -1.39 -14.02
N SER A 147 -6.66 -2.43 -13.30
CA SER A 147 -8.07 -2.82 -13.19
C SER A 147 -8.92 -1.72 -12.56
N LEU A 148 -8.43 -1.05 -11.51
CA LEU A 148 -9.17 0.03 -10.86
C LEU A 148 -9.26 1.28 -11.73
N ILE A 149 -8.21 1.61 -12.50
CA ILE A 149 -8.26 2.71 -13.49
C ILE A 149 -9.31 2.40 -14.56
N ALA A 150 -9.29 1.19 -15.13
CA ALA A 150 -10.26 0.79 -16.16
C ALA A 150 -11.71 0.91 -15.65
N ARG A 151 -11.99 0.34 -14.46
CA ARG A 151 -13.32 0.43 -13.82
C ARG A 151 -13.73 1.86 -13.49
N SER A 152 -12.78 2.70 -13.09
CA SER A 152 -13.05 4.12 -12.81
C SER A 152 -13.42 4.87 -14.09
N ASN A 153 -12.73 4.62 -15.20
CA ASN A 153 -13.05 5.21 -16.49
C ASN A 153 -14.44 4.81 -16.99
N GLU A 154 -14.81 3.53 -16.85
CA GLU A 154 -16.16 3.04 -17.16
C GLU A 154 -17.22 3.78 -16.33
N ALA A 155 -17.01 3.89 -15.01
CA ALA A 155 -17.94 4.59 -14.12
C ALA A 155 -18.08 6.09 -14.44
N LEU A 156 -16.99 6.76 -14.83
CA LEU A 156 -17.01 8.17 -15.25
C LEU A 156 -17.74 8.37 -16.59
N ALA A 157 -17.57 7.44 -17.53
CA ALA A 157 -18.27 7.47 -18.82
C ALA A 157 -19.79 7.31 -18.63
N GLU A 158 -20.24 6.38 -17.78
CA GLU A 158 -21.66 6.19 -17.49
C GLU A 158 -22.29 7.39 -16.78
N LYS A 159 -21.59 7.99 -15.80
CA LYS A 159 -22.05 9.24 -15.15
C LYS A 159 -22.20 10.39 -16.15
N SER A 160 -21.34 10.45 -17.17
CA SER A 160 -21.40 11.46 -18.22
C SER A 160 -22.60 11.26 -19.14
N LYS A 161 -22.90 10.02 -19.54
CA LYS A 161 -24.09 9.68 -20.35
C LYS A 161 -25.41 10.00 -19.62
N ALA A 162 -25.49 9.68 -18.33
CA ALA A 162 -26.69 9.93 -17.52
C ALA A 162 -27.01 11.44 -17.40
N ARG A 163 -25.99 12.31 -17.35
CA ARG A 163 -26.19 13.77 -17.30
C ARG A 163 -26.72 14.33 -18.62
N THR A 164 -26.28 13.80 -19.76
CA THR A 164 -26.73 14.26 -21.08
C THR A 164 -28.15 13.76 -21.42
N GLY A 165 -28.56 12.59 -20.93
CA GLY A 165 -29.88 12.00 -21.18
C GLY A 165 -31.05 12.69 -20.47
N ASN A 166 -30.82 13.33 -19.33
CA ASN A 166 -31.89 13.99 -18.54
C ASN A 166 -32.16 15.45 -18.95
N GLY A 167 -31.45 15.99 -19.96
CA GLY A 167 -31.57 17.40 -20.38
C GLY A 167 -32.59 17.68 -21.49
N ALA A 168 -33.23 16.67 -22.07
CA ALA A 168 -34.18 16.85 -23.17
C ALA A 168 -35.64 16.83 -22.69
N HIS A 169 -36.03 17.81 -21.86
CA HIS A 169 -37.45 18.16 -21.74
C HIS A 169 -37.80 19.08 -22.92
N PRO A 170 -38.62 18.65 -23.88
CA PRO A 170 -39.03 19.53 -24.97
C PRO A 170 -39.78 20.73 -24.37
N PRO A 171 -39.59 21.95 -24.90
CA PRO A 171 -40.38 23.09 -24.46
C PRO A 171 -41.86 22.75 -24.69
N ASP A 172 -42.60 22.75 -23.60
CA ASP A 172 -44.04 22.59 -23.57
C ASP A 172 -44.67 23.69 -24.43
N LYS A 173 -45.05 23.32 -25.65
CA LYS A 173 -45.86 24.17 -26.54
C LYS A 173 -47.30 24.05 -26.09
N SER A 174 -47.66 24.71 -25.01
CA SER A 174 -49.05 24.92 -24.65
C SER A 174 -49.37 26.43 -24.58
N HIS A 175 -49.99 26.90 -25.67
CA HIS A 175 -51.09 27.89 -25.77
C HIS A 175 -50.84 29.26 -25.08
N ASN A 176 -50.92 30.40 -25.77
CA ASN A 176 -52.02 30.88 -26.63
C ASN A 176 -51.55 32.15 -27.37
#